data_AF-A0A2K2VGQ3-F1
#
_entry.id   AF-A0A2K2VGQ3-F1
#
_cell.length_a   1.000
_cell.length_b   1.000
_cell.length_c   1.000
_cell.angle_alpha   90.00
_cell.angle_beta   90.00
_cell.angle_gamma   90.00
#
_symmetry.space_group_name_H-M   'P 1'
#
loop_
_entity.id
_entity.type
_entity.pdbx_description
1 polymer ?
#
loop_
_entity_poly.entity_id
_entity_poly.type
_entity_poly.pdbx_seq_one_letter_code
_entity_poly.pdbx_strand_id
1 'polypeptide(L)'
;MSRNWTLKADFLNGKIKLLQIDSEGRLIEKEIKASYPFFLMPIDRTPEELEQILIQIPFVKGTYIESWLVPPWYNSEQKVVRAEVECAPCFLKIAKRFEGIIARRVNVQPSSKSLVLEKMRLPLFHWEGEDPWDIELDPPSIRVLHVKGKAGKILLISSYIIDEDGKSNEDSAKIEVGRAKAELPEELVKEHHIVTIEGTGFSCEGVRAPICLERKGNPVEDLVGLMELSRLSYTNLRETAERSIGHILTEIEALEAIKRKMMVPPFRHRSEKWRTMEEFLEADNGGLIGLPKPGIYENVVQLDFSSLYPSIIAKFNISPETVDRPFCSNESFPPGSLHGVCLDSEGLVSSVLRELVARRERLKAEGNWLNSRREKALKWIMVASFGYLGYRNSRFGSLAAYESVVSISREIMRRAIMTSVEMGYRVIHFIVDSLFLWKHGREIYETDIAELRKKIEMETKMRIKVEAIYSFLIFPMTATKNIGGAPNRYYGITKEGKIVIKGVKCPEIEGILIPRGKEKPIIELLISNKHPRKLCPQLSFVIRNLL
;
A
#
# COMPACT_ATOMS: atom_id res chain seq x y z
N MET A 1 -26.82 19.49 -13.00
CA MET A 1 -26.36 18.30 -13.75
C MET A 1 -26.51 17.11 -12.82
N SER A 2 -27.06 15.99 -13.27
CA SER A 2 -27.09 14.78 -12.44
C SER A 2 -25.64 14.38 -12.12
N ARG A 3 -25.30 14.28 -10.84
CA ARG A 3 -24.00 13.75 -10.39
C ARG A 3 -24.01 12.27 -10.78
N ASN A 4 -23.03 11.81 -11.54
CA ASN A 4 -22.88 10.40 -11.93
C ASN A 4 -21.55 9.86 -11.40
N TRP A 5 -21.58 8.70 -10.74
CA TRP A 5 -20.42 8.09 -10.12
C TRP A 5 -19.85 7.01 -11.03
N THR A 6 -18.58 7.13 -11.41
CA THR A 6 -18.01 6.27 -12.46
C THR A 6 -17.50 4.96 -11.87
N LEU A 7 -18.11 3.82 -12.22
CA LEU A 7 -17.72 2.49 -11.72
C LEU A 7 -16.58 1.86 -12.52
N LYS A 8 -16.62 2.02 -13.84
CA LYS A 8 -15.72 1.32 -14.76
C LYS A 8 -15.60 2.09 -16.07
N ALA A 9 -14.43 1.99 -16.70
CA ALA A 9 -14.21 2.46 -18.06
C ALA A 9 -13.78 1.30 -18.98
N ASP A 10 -14.56 1.08 -20.04
CA ASP A 10 -14.22 0.18 -21.15
C ASP A 10 -13.65 0.98 -22.32
N PHE A 11 -12.40 0.68 -22.68
CA PHE A 11 -11.65 1.42 -23.68
C PHE A 11 -11.86 0.79 -25.06
N LEU A 12 -12.52 1.54 -25.96
CA LEU A 12 -12.88 1.11 -27.31
C LEU A 12 -12.17 1.98 -28.36
N ASN A 13 -12.38 1.68 -29.64
CA ASN A 13 -11.81 2.46 -30.74
C ASN A 13 -12.51 3.84 -30.83
N GLY A 14 -11.75 4.92 -30.60
CA GLY A 14 -12.21 6.31 -30.69
C GLY A 14 -13.08 6.78 -29.51
N LYS A 15 -13.37 5.89 -28.56
CA LYS A 15 -14.29 6.17 -27.45
C LYS A 15 -14.00 5.36 -26.20
N ILE A 16 -14.47 5.87 -25.08
CA ILE A 16 -14.57 5.15 -23.81
C ILE A 16 -16.05 4.97 -23.51
N LYS A 17 -16.42 3.74 -23.14
CA LYS A 17 -17.72 3.42 -22.59
C LYS A 17 -17.60 3.40 -21.07
N LEU A 18 -18.21 4.38 -20.41
CA LEU A 18 -18.29 4.47 -18.97
C LEU A 18 -19.53 3.72 -18.50
N LEU A 19 -19.35 2.90 -17.47
CA LEU A 19 -20.44 2.43 -16.64
C LEU A 19 -20.51 3.32 -15.40
N GLN A 20 -21.63 3.99 -15.22
CA GLN A 20 -21.88 4.91 -14.12
C GLN A 20 -23.06 4.43 -13.30
N ILE A 21 -23.16 4.97 -12.09
CA ILE A 21 -24.31 4.80 -11.21
C ILE A 21 -24.76 6.20 -10.79
N ASP A 22 -26.07 6.46 -10.87
CA ASP A 22 -26.66 7.70 -10.37
C ASP A 22 -26.91 7.64 -8.86
N SER A 23 -27.39 8.74 -8.30
CA SER A 23 -27.76 8.84 -6.87
C SER A 23 -28.88 7.88 -6.45
N GLU A 24 -29.66 7.35 -7.40
CA GLU A 24 -30.74 6.40 -7.12
C GLU A 24 -30.28 4.93 -7.28
N GLY A 25 -28.99 4.70 -7.53
CA GLY A 25 -28.43 3.37 -7.68
C GLY A 25 -28.74 2.70 -9.03
N ARG A 26 -29.12 3.48 -10.06
CA ARG A 26 -29.39 2.98 -11.42
C ARG A 26 -28.13 3.04 -12.26
N LEU A 27 -27.88 1.99 -13.03
CA LEU A 27 -26.74 1.94 -13.94
C LEU A 27 -27.01 2.76 -15.21
N ILE A 28 -26.07 3.62 -15.55
CA ILE A 28 -26.10 4.47 -16.75
C ILE A 28 -24.86 4.17 -17.57
N GLU A 29 -25.05 3.93 -18.86
CA GLU A 29 -23.95 3.82 -19.81
C GLU A 29 -23.76 5.15 -20.53
N LYS A 30 -22.51 5.64 -20.57
CA LYS A 30 -22.15 6.88 -21.25
C LYS A 30 -20.97 6.64 -22.16
N GLU A 31 -21.08 7.03 -23.42
CA GLU A 31 -19.96 6.98 -24.36
C GLU A 31 -19.36 8.37 -24.54
N ILE A 32 -18.04 8.45 -24.42
CA ILE A 32 -17.28 9.69 -24.59
C ILE A 32 -16.21 9.46 -25.65
N LYS A 33 -16.06 10.40 -26.57
CA LYS A 33 -14.96 10.36 -27.55
C LYS A 33 -13.63 10.45 -26.81
N ALA A 34 -12.69 9.58 -27.17
CA ALA A 34 -11.40 9.48 -26.52
C ALA A 34 -10.29 9.33 -27.54
N SER A 35 -9.14 9.92 -27.22
CA SER A 35 -7.87 9.68 -27.88
C SER A 35 -6.87 9.22 -26.84
N TYR A 36 -5.95 8.36 -27.26
CA TYR A 36 -5.01 7.67 -26.40
C TYR A 36 -3.63 8.29 -26.59
N PRO A 37 -3.01 8.84 -25.53
CA PRO A 37 -1.71 9.45 -25.63
C PRO A 37 -0.61 8.37 -25.70
N PHE A 38 0.37 8.62 -26.56
CA PHE A 38 1.60 7.86 -26.67
C PHE A 38 2.79 8.80 -26.75
N PHE A 39 3.90 8.42 -26.14
CA PHE A 39 5.09 9.25 -26.06
C PHE A 39 6.25 8.57 -26.78
N LEU A 40 6.81 9.28 -27.76
CA LEU A 40 7.87 8.78 -28.63
C LEU A 40 9.06 9.73 -28.52
N MET A 41 10.21 9.17 -28.14
CA MET A 41 11.48 9.87 -28.15
C MET A 41 12.21 9.51 -29.46
N PRO A 42 12.62 10.48 -30.30
CA PRO A 42 13.30 10.18 -31.55
C PRO A 42 14.66 9.49 -31.30
N ILE A 43 15.10 8.62 -32.23
CA ILE A 43 16.41 7.95 -32.19
C ILE A 43 17.39 8.68 -33.11
N ASP A 44 17.16 8.62 -34.43
CA ASP A 44 18.05 9.17 -35.48
C ASP A 44 17.35 10.27 -36.32
N ARG A 45 16.39 10.98 -35.73
CA ARG A 45 15.56 12.01 -36.38
C ARG A 45 15.41 13.21 -35.48
N THR A 46 15.08 14.37 -36.04
CA THR A 46 14.63 15.48 -35.19
C THR A 46 13.19 15.22 -34.68
N PRO A 47 12.79 15.82 -33.54
CA PRO A 47 11.40 15.77 -33.08
C PRO A 47 10.40 16.23 -34.14
N GLU A 48 10.76 17.24 -34.94
CA GLU A 48 9.95 17.80 -36.01
C GLU A 48 9.78 16.81 -37.17
N GLU A 49 10.86 16.12 -37.59
CA GLU A 49 10.77 15.07 -38.61
C GLU A 49 9.88 13.91 -38.15
N LEU A 50 10.02 13.48 -36.90
CA LEU A 50 9.18 12.43 -36.33
C LEU A 50 7.71 12.87 -36.28
N GLU A 51 7.44 14.11 -35.89
CA GLU A 51 6.11 14.69 -35.90
C GLU A 51 5.49 14.68 -37.31
N GLN A 52 6.22 15.13 -38.32
CA GLN A 52 5.74 15.12 -39.71
C GLN A 52 5.37 13.72 -40.20
N ILE A 53 6.15 12.69 -39.82
CA ILE A 53 5.83 11.31 -40.15
C ILE A 53 4.54 10.85 -39.44
N LEU A 54 4.37 11.22 -38.17
CA LEU A 54 3.21 10.81 -37.37
C LEU A 54 1.90 11.46 -37.84
N ILE A 55 1.94 12.72 -38.25
CA ILE A 55 0.76 13.45 -38.77
C ILE A 55 0.17 12.77 -40.01
N GLN A 56 1.01 12.12 -40.83
CA GLN A 56 0.56 11.41 -42.03
C GLN A 56 -0.17 10.07 -41.74
N ILE A 57 -0.16 9.60 -40.49
CA ILE A 57 -0.77 8.33 -40.11
C ILE A 57 -2.28 8.54 -39.87
N PRO A 58 -3.19 7.85 -40.60
CA PRO A 58 -4.63 8.15 -40.60
C PRO A 58 -5.34 8.14 -39.25
N PHE A 59 -4.81 7.38 -38.28
CA PHE A 59 -5.41 7.21 -36.95
C PHE A 59 -4.70 8.04 -35.86
N VAL A 60 -3.75 8.90 -36.22
CA VAL A 60 -3.19 9.94 -35.35
C VAL A 60 -4.09 11.18 -35.47
N LYS A 61 -4.62 11.67 -34.35
CA LYS A 61 -5.53 12.82 -34.28
C LYS A 61 -4.83 14.13 -33.91
N GLY A 62 -3.62 14.05 -33.35
CA GLY A 62 -2.80 15.20 -33.02
C GLY A 62 -1.43 14.79 -32.53
N THR A 63 -0.47 15.70 -32.67
CA THR A 63 0.92 15.53 -32.25
C THR A 63 1.37 16.79 -31.51
N TYR A 64 2.29 16.60 -30.56
CA TYR A 64 2.81 17.69 -29.74
C TYR A 64 4.27 17.39 -29.39
N ILE A 65 5.16 18.32 -29.69
CA ILE A 65 6.55 18.25 -29.23
C ILE A 65 6.64 18.87 -27.83
N GLU A 66 7.07 18.08 -26.85
CA GLU A 66 7.14 18.47 -25.45
C GLU A 66 8.57 18.32 -24.92
N SER A 67 9.01 19.22 -24.03
CA SER A 67 10.27 19.02 -23.28
C SER A 67 9.99 18.24 -22.00
N TRP A 68 10.80 17.22 -21.73
CA TRP A 68 10.65 16.34 -20.57
C TRP A 68 11.97 16.20 -19.82
N LEU A 69 11.93 16.28 -18.49
CA LEU A 69 13.08 16.00 -17.65
C LEU A 69 13.46 14.52 -17.74
N VAL A 70 14.75 14.23 -17.84
CA VAL A 70 15.25 12.87 -18.12
C VAL A 70 15.84 12.23 -16.85
N PRO A 71 15.52 10.96 -16.55
CA PRO A 71 16.16 10.22 -15.45
C PRO A 71 17.67 10.01 -15.71
N PRO A 72 18.47 9.69 -14.69
CA PRO A 72 18.04 9.41 -13.30
C PRO A 72 17.90 10.64 -12.41
N TRP A 73 18.54 11.76 -12.75
CA TRP A 73 18.65 12.94 -11.87
C TRP A 73 17.73 14.10 -12.27
N TYR A 74 17.05 13.99 -13.41
CA TYR A 74 16.14 15.02 -13.94
C TYR A 74 16.79 16.42 -13.99
N ASN A 75 18.06 16.47 -14.41
CA ASN A 75 18.86 17.69 -14.54
C ASN A 75 19.06 18.13 -16.01
N SER A 76 18.46 17.41 -16.95
CA SER A 76 18.46 17.72 -18.37
C SER A 76 17.09 17.43 -18.97
N GLU A 77 16.81 18.06 -20.10
CA GLU A 77 15.56 17.88 -20.84
C GLU A 77 15.79 17.16 -22.16
N GLN A 78 14.79 16.37 -22.57
CA GLN A 78 14.71 15.73 -23.88
C GLN A 78 13.38 16.08 -24.54
N LYS A 79 13.43 16.36 -25.84
CA LYS A 79 12.21 16.53 -26.65
C LYS A 79 11.57 15.17 -26.91
N VAL A 80 10.28 15.08 -26.61
CA VAL A 80 9.43 13.90 -26.79
C VAL A 80 8.22 14.30 -27.62
N VAL A 81 7.89 13.50 -28.63
CA VAL A 81 6.69 13.71 -29.43
C VAL A 81 5.54 12.91 -28.80
N ARG A 82 4.55 13.61 -28.24
CA ARG A 82 3.29 13.02 -27.80
C ARG A 82 2.34 12.94 -28.99
N ALA A 83 1.87 11.74 -29.30
CA ALA A 83 0.84 11.50 -30.31
C ALA A 83 -0.48 11.08 -29.65
N GLU A 84 -1.58 11.68 -30.07
CA GLU A 84 -2.95 11.31 -29.68
C GLU A 84 -3.52 10.38 -30.75
N VAL A 85 -3.81 9.14 -30.38
CA VAL A 85 -4.23 8.11 -31.32
C VAL A 85 -5.70 7.74 -31.11
N GLU A 86 -6.43 7.46 -32.18
CA GLU A 86 -7.86 7.14 -32.13
C GLU A 86 -8.15 5.86 -31.35
N CYS A 87 -7.30 4.84 -31.46
CA CYS A 87 -7.56 3.56 -30.81
C CYS A 87 -6.33 2.94 -30.14
N ALA A 88 -6.52 2.37 -28.95
CA ALA A 88 -5.46 1.69 -28.23
C ALA A 88 -4.81 0.54 -29.04
N PRO A 89 -5.56 -0.29 -29.82
CA PRO A 89 -4.93 -1.28 -30.71
C PRO A 89 -4.22 -0.68 -31.93
N CYS A 90 -4.65 0.50 -32.41
CA CYS A 90 -4.04 1.19 -33.56
C CYS A 90 -2.59 1.52 -33.27
N PHE A 91 -2.30 1.85 -32.00
CA PHE A 91 -0.94 2.06 -31.54
C PHE A 91 -0.03 0.86 -31.77
N LEU A 92 -0.49 -0.38 -31.58
CA LEU A 92 0.36 -1.55 -31.82
C LEU A 92 0.88 -1.60 -33.26
N LYS A 93 0.15 -1.03 -34.22
CA LYS A 93 0.59 -0.90 -35.61
C LYS A 93 1.69 0.16 -35.76
N ILE A 94 1.60 1.28 -35.03
CA ILE A 94 2.68 2.29 -34.95
C ILE A 94 3.89 1.67 -34.24
N ALA A 95 3.70 1.10 -33.05
CA ALA A 95 4.77 0.49 -32.26
C ALA A 95 5.61 -0.47 -33.10
N LYS A 96 4.97 -1.42 -33.79
CA LYS A 96 5.66 -2.39 -34.66
C LYS A 96 6.48 -1.78 -35.80
N ARG A 97 6.09 -0.60 -36.30
CA ARG A 97 6.75 0.07 -37.44
C ARG A 97 7.84 1.06 -36.99
N PHE A 98 7.69 1.64 -35.80
CA PHE A 98 8.49 2.77 -35.35
C PHE A 98 9.44 2.43 -34.19
N GLU A 99 9.03 1.56 -33.26
CA GLU A 99 9.80 1.27 -32.05
C GLU A 99 11.12 0.56 -32.39
N GLY A 100 12.23 1.16 -31.96
CA GLY A 100 13.57 0.60 -32.15
C GLY A 100 14.21 0.88 -33.51
N ILE A 101 13.50 1.56 -34.42
CA ILE A 101 14.02 1.98 -35.73
C ILE A 101 14.02 3.51 -35.85
N ILE A 102 12.86 4.15 -35.61
CA ILE A 102 12.68 5.59 -35.83
C ILE A 102 12.57 6.33 -34.49
N ALA A 103 11.89 5.71 -33.53
CA ALA A 103 11.65 6.29 -32.22
C ALA A 103 11.66 5.20 -31.14
N ARG A 104 11.89 5.60 -29.90
CA ARG A 104 11.74 4.77 -28.71
C ARG A 104 10.49 5.20 -27.95
N ARG A 105 9.68 4.23 -27.55
CA ARG A 105 8.57 4.51 -26.64
C ARG A 105 9.08 4.82 -25.24
N VAL A 106 8.61 5.94 -24.70
CA VAL A 106 8.84 6.37 -23.32
C VAL A 106 7.50 6.50 -22.61
N ASN A 107 7.51 6.70 -21.28
CA ASN A 107 6.27 6.90 -20.50
C ASN A 107 5.23 5.79 -20.73
N VAL A 108 5.71 4.54 -20.75
CA VAL A 108 4.86 3.33 -20.93
C VAL A 108 3.99 3.02 -19.73
N GLN A 109 4.36 3.59 -18.58
CA GLN A 109 3.64 3.59 -17.34
C GLN A 109 3.48 5.06 -16.92
N PRO A 110 2.29 5.51 -16.45
CA PRO A 110 1.09 4.73 -16.23
C PRO A 110 0.49 4.25 -17.55
N SER A 111 -0.46 3.31 -17.49
CA SER A 111 -1.07 2.79 -18.72
C SER A 111 -1.71 3.91 -19.55
N SER A 112 -1.72 3.79 -20.88
CA SER A 112 -2.40 4.79 -21.73
C SER A 112 -3.88 4.92 -21.36
N LYS A 113 -4.51 3.86 -20.84
CA LYS A 113 -5.87 3.87 -20.31
C LYS A 113 -6.00 4.81 -19.10
N SER A 114 -5.12 4.65 -18.12
CA SER A 114 -5.07 5.50 -16.92
C SER A 114 -4.78 6.95 -17.26
N LEU A 115 -3.91 7.21 -18.23
CA LEU A 115 -3.65 8.56 -18.74
C LEU A 115 -4.87 9.22 -19.37
N VAL A 116 -5.68 8.47 -20.13
CA VAL A 116 -6.90 9.05 -20.70
C VAL A 116 -7.89 9.42 -19.61
N LEU A 117 -8.07 8.56 -18.60
CA LEU A 117 -8.96 8.86 -17.48
C LEU A 117 -8.49 10.08 -16.68
N GLU A 118 -7.19 10.18 -16.41
CA GLU A 118 -6.61 11.34 -15.71
C GLU A 118 -6.78 12.63 -16.53
N LYS A 119 -6.42 12.61 -17.82
CA LYS A 119 -6.58 13.75 -18.74
C LYS A 119 -8.02 14.24 -18.83
N MET A 120 -8.98 13.32 -18.80
CA MET A 120 -10.42 13.63 -18.83
C MET A 120 -10.98 14.00 -17.46
N ARG A 121 -10.19 13.92 -16.38
CA ARG A 121 -10.64 14.07 -14.99
C ARG A 121 -11.84 13.16 -14.68
N LEU A 122 -11.71 11.89 -15.09
CA LEU A 122 -12.69 10.82 -14.86
C LEU A 122 -12.14 9.83 -13.82
N PRO A 123 -12.11 10.21 -12.54
CA PRO A 123 -11.75 9.28 -11.47
C PRO A 123 -12.74 8.11 -11.42
N LEU A 124 -12.22 6.91 -11.20
CA LEU A 124 -13.05 5.73 -10.94
C LEU A 124 -13.44 5.70 -9.46
N PHE A 125 -14.63 5.19 -9.15
CA PHE A 125 -15.22 5.17 -7.81
C PHE A 125 -15.28 6.56 -7.19
N HIS A 126 -15.63 7.55 -8.01
CA HIS A 126 -15.83 8.92 -7.61
C HIS A 126 -16.81 9.62 -8.57
N TRP A 127 -17.36 10.74 -8.12
CA TRP A 127 -18.25 11.55 -8.94
C TRP A 127 -17.44 12.25 -10.05
N GLU A 128 -18.01 12.32 -11.27
CA GLU A 128 -17.33 12.97 -12.39
C GLU A 128 -16.95 14.42 -12.07
N GLY A 129 -15.70 14.79 -12.37
CA GLY A 129 -15.19 16.16 -12.22
C GLY A 129 -14.59 16.49 -10.85
N GLU A 130 -14.70 15.60 -9.87
CA GLU A 130 -14.11 15.78 -8.55
C GLU A 130 -12.65 15.29 -8.47
N ASP A 131 -11.92 15.79 -7.48
CA ASP A 131 -10.52 15.42 -7.25
C ASP A 131 -10.44 14.03 -6.60
N PRO A 132 -9.81 13.01 -7.22
CA PRO A 132 -9.63 11.70 -6.58
C PRO A 132 -8.82 11.76 -5.28
N TRP A 133 -8.07 12.83 -5.04
CA TRP A 133 -7.32 13.05 -3.80
C TRP A 133 -8.17 13.66 -2.68
N ASP A 134 -9.43 14.03 -2.97
CA ASP A 134 -10.39 14.39 -1.94
C ASP A 134 -10.55 13.23 -0.95
N ILE A 135 -10.57 13.57 0.33
CA ILE A 135 -10.81 12.58 1.37
C ILE A 135 -12.26 12.14 1.38
N GLU A 136 -13.22 12.96 0.96
CA GLU A 136 -14.62 12.57 0.94
C GLU A 136 -14.85 11.43 -0.06
N LEU A 137 -15.50 10.38 0.42
CA LEU A 137 -15.99 9.29 -0.42
C LEU A 137 -17.43 9.04 0.01
N ASP A 138 -18.33 9.54 -0.82
CA ASP A 138 -19.77 9.41 -0.68
C ASP A 138 -20.28 8.54 -1.85
N PRO A 139 -20.21 7.20 -1.72
CA PRO A 139 -20.67 6.30 -2.75
C PRO A 139 -22.21 6.20 -2.72
N PRO A 140 -22.88 6.18 -3.89
CA PRO A 140 -24.30 5.80 -3.94
C PRO A 140 -24.46 4.32 -3.53
N SER A 141 -25.69 3.84 -3.32
CA SER A 141 -25.94 2.46 -2.93
C SER A 141 -25.44 1.43 -3.96
N ILE A 142 -24.30 0.79 -3.66
CA ILE A 142 -23.68 -0.24 -4.48
C ILE A 142 -24.09 -1.61 -3.95
N ARG A 143 -24.90 -2.34 -4.73
CA ARG A 143 -25.25 -3.74 -4.43
C ARG A 143 -24.10 -4.67 -4.81
N VAL A 144 -23.62 -5.45 -3.85
CA VAL A 144 -22.48 -6.35 -4.01
C VAL A 144 -22.87 -7.79 -3.71
N LEU A 145 -22.54 -8.70 -4.62
CA LEU A 145 -22.64 -10.14 -4.42
C LEU A 145 -21.24 -10.69 -4.12
N HIS A 146 -21.08 -11.33 -2.98
CA HIS A 146 -19.84 -12.00 -2.59
C HIS A 146 -20.00 -13.51 -2.62
N VAL A 147 -19.10 -14.17 -3.35
CA VAL A 147 -19.12 -15.61 -3.61
C VAL A 147 -17.80 -16.19 -3.12
N LYS A 148 -17.88 -17.09 -2.15
CA LYS A 148 -16.72 -17.85 -1.67
C LYS A 148 -16.81 -19.29 -2.16
N GLY A 149 -15.77 -19.76 -2.84
CA GLY A 149 -15.71 -21.11 -3.39
C GLY A 149 -14.43 -21.87 -3.05
N LYS A 150 -14.46 -23.20 -3.16
CA LYS A 150 -13.29 -24.06 -3.00
C LYS A 150 -13.43 -25.31 -3.87
N ALA A 151 -12.40 -25.62 -4.64
CA ALA A 151 -12.37 -26.77 -5.55
C ALA A 151 -13.62 -26.86 -6.45
N GLY A 152 -14.08 -25.72 -6.97
CA GLY A 152 -15.24 -25.64 -7.87
C GLY A 152 -16.61 -25.73 -7.20
N LYS A 153 -16.66 -25.77 -5.87
CA LYS A 153 -17.91 -25.72 -5.09
C LYS A 153 -18.09 -24.35 -4.47
N ILE A 154 -19.31 -23.84 -4.45
CA ILE A 154 -19.69 -22.63 -3.72
C ILE A 154 -19.88 -23.01 -2.24
N LEU A 155 -19.22 -22.26 -1.35
CA LEU A 155 -19.30 -22.44 0.11
C LEU A 155 -20.20 -21.40 0.77
N LEU A 156 -20.24 -20.19 0.20
CA LEU A 156 -21.01 -19.07 0.73
C LEU A 156 -21.37 -18.13 -0.40
N ILE A 157 -22.61 -17.65 -0.39
CA ILE A 157 -23.05 -16.49 -1.14
C ILE A 157 -23.60 -15.48 -0.13
N SER A 158 -23.13 -14.25 -0.18
CA SER A 158 -23.71 -13.14 0.58
C SER A 158 -23.98 -11.95 -0.34
N SER A 159 -25.10 -11.29 -0.12
CA SER A 159 -25.44 -10.00 -0.71
C SER A 159 -25.26 -8.91 0.35
N TYR A 160 -24.80 -7.73 -0.03
CA TYR A 160 -24.77 -6.56 0.83
C TYR A 160 -24.75 -5.26 0.01
N ILE A 161 -25.06 -4.15 0.67
CA ILE A 161 -24.99 -2.81 0.09
C ILE A 161 -23.79 -2.06 0.68
N ILE A 162 -23.09 -1.30 -0.17
CA ILE A 162 -22.13 -0.28 0.26
C ILE A 162 -22.69 1.10 -0.10
N ASP A 163 -22.76 2.00 0.87
CA ASP A 163 -23.22 3.39 0.74
C ASP A 163 -22.40 4.31 1.66
N GLU A 164 -22.79 5.59 1.78
CA GLU A 164 -22.16 6.59 2.65
C GLU A 164 -22.13 6.18 4.13
N ASP A 165 -23.17 5.47 4.60
CA ASP A 165 -23.29 5.00 5.98
C ASP A 165 -22.44 3.74 6.25
N GLY A 166 -22.01 3.04 5.21
CA GLY A 166 -21.03 1.98 5.26
C GLY A 166 -21.50 0.70 4.58
N LYS A 167 -21.56 -0.41 5.31
CA LYS A 167 -22.08 -1.68 4.80
C LYS A 167 -23.35 -2.06 5.54
N SER A 168 -24.42 -2.26 4.77
CA SER A 168 -25.76 -2.58 5.26
C SER A 168 -26.33 -3.81 4.53
N ASN A 169 -27.43 -4.36 5.07
CA ASN A 169 -28.23 -5.44 4.48
C ASN A 169 -27.42 -6.70 4.08
N GLU A 170 -26.64 -7.25 5.00
CA GLU A 170 -25.89 -8.49 4.76
C GLU A 170 -26.79 -9.73 4.85
N ASP A 171 -27.39 -10.10 3.73
CA ASP A 171 -28.11 -11.37 3.58
C ASP A 171 -27.14 -12.48 3.19
N SER A 172 -26.76 -13.32 4.15
CA SER A 172 -25.89 -14.47 3.90
C SER A 172 -26.71 -15.75 3.73
N ALA A 173 -26.73 -16.29 2.51
CA ALA A 173 -27.24 -17.64 2.26
C ALA A 173 -26.07 -18.63 2.25
N LYS A 174 -26.00 -19.51 3.25
CA LYS A 174 -25.19 -20.72 3.15
C LYS A 174 -25.89 -21.68 2.21
N ILE A 175 -25.61 -21.56 0.92
CA ILE A 175 -26.09 -22.53 -0.05
C ILE A 175 -25.12 -23.72 0.00
N GLU A 176 -25.55 -24.83 0.60
CA GLU A 176 -24.90 -26.14 0.42
C GLU A 176 -25.18 -26.60 -1.01
N VAL A 177 -24.37 -26.14 -1.97
CA VAL A 177 -24.48 -26.68 -3.32
C VAL A 177 -23.87 -28.08 -3.33
N GLY A 178 -24.70 -29.06 -3.70
CA GLY A 178 -24.32 -30.46 -3.90
C GLY A 178 -23.13 -30.64 -4.85
N ARG A 179 -22.63 -31.87 -4.93
CA ARG A 179 -21.31 -32.27 -5.48
C ARG A 179 -20.97 -31.87 -6.94
N ALA A 180 -21.79 -31.09 -7.66
CA ALA A 180 -21.53 -30.60 -9.02
C ALA A 180 -20.84 -29.21 -9.02
N LYS A 181 -20.26 -28.81 -10.17
CA LYS A 181 -19.87 -27.40 -10.41
C LYS A 181 -21.13 -26.54 -10.29
N ALA A 182 -21.17 -25.67 -9.30
CA ALA A 182 -22.29 -24.74 -9.12
C ALA A 182 -22.18 -23.61 -10.15
N GLU A 183 -23.27 -23.24 -10.81
CA GLU A 183 -23.35 -21.99 -11.58
C GLU A 183 -24.01 -20.91 -10.70
N LEU A 184 -23.59 -19.66 -10.84
CA LEU A 184 -24.24 -18.54 -10.16
C LEU A 184 -25.57 -18.22 -10.87
N PRO A 185 -26.70 -18.13 -10.15
CA PRO A 185 -27.97 -17.78 -10.77
C PRO A 185 -27.88 -16.44 -11.51
N GLU A 186 -28.28 -16.40 -12.79
CA GLU A 186 -28.17 -15.18 -13.61
C GLU A 186 -28.99 -14.01 -13.03
N GLU A 187 -30.17 -14.28 -12.49
CA GLU A 187 -31.04 -13.26 -11.88
C GLU A 187 -30.34 -12.59 -10.71
N LEU A 188 -29.76 -13.41 -9.82
CA LEU A 188 -28.97 -12.92 -8.69
C LEU A 188 -27.78 -12.09 -9.15
N VAL A 189 -27.08 -12.49 -10.21
CA VAL A 189 -25.96 -11.71 -10.76
C VAL A 189 -26.41 -10.35 -11.32
N LYS A 190 -27.55 -10.31 -12.04
CA LYS A 190 -28.09 -9.10 -12.66
C LYS A 190 -28.57 -8.05 -11.66
N GLU A 191 -29.01 -8.48 -10.48
CA GLU A 191 -29.44 -7.57 -9.41
C GLU A 191 -28.28 -6.78 -8.79
N HIS A 192 -27.04 -7.25 -8.93
CA HIS A 192 -25.87 -6.67 -8.24
C HIS A 192 -24.98 -5.87 -9.21
N HIS A 193 -24.42 -4.76 -8.71
CA HIS A 193 -23.48 -3.93 -9.46
C HIS A 193 -22.10 -4.58 -9.54
N ILE A 194 -21.66 -5.22 -8.45
CA ILE A 194 -20.34 -5.84 -8.34
C ILE A 194 -20.49 -7.27 -7.83
N VAL A 195 -19.86 -8.22 -8.52
CA VAL A 195 -19.69 -9.61 -8.07
C VAL A 195 -18.23 -9.83 -7.68
N THR A 196 -18.00 -10.33 -6.47
CA THR A 196 -16.67 -10.67 -5.97
C THR A 196 -16.55 -12.16 -5.75
N ILE A 197 -15.47 -12.76 -6.24
CA ILE A 197 -15.20 -14.19 -6.16
C ILE A 197 -13.93 -14.42 -5.35
N GLU A 198 -14.04 -15.21 -4.28
CA GLU A 198 -12.93 -15.62 -3.42
C GLU A 198 -12.75 -17.14 -3.44
N GLY A 199 -11.51 -17.60 -3.62
CA GLY A 199 -11.13 -19.01 -3.49
C GLY A 199 -10.77 -19.71 -4.82
N THR A 200 -10.91 -21.03 -4.88
CA THR A 200 -10.38 -21.85 -5.99
C THR A 200 -11.46 -22.59 -6.78
N GLY A 201 -11.22 -22.73 -8.09
CA GLY A 201 -12.10 -23.45 -9.01
C GLY A 201 -13.35 -22.68 -9.47
N PHE A 202 -13.42 -21.38 -9.14
CA PHE A 202 -14.43 -20.45 -9.64
C PHE A 202 -13.73 -19.24 -10.26
N SER A 203 -14.29 -18.70 -11.34
CA SER A 203 -13.75 -17.54 -12.07
C SER A 203 -14.87 -16.61 -12.52
N CYS A 204 -14.51 -15.41 -12.94
CA CYS A 204 -15.41 -14.46 -13.57
C CYS A 204 -15.75 -14.82 -15.02
N GLU A 205 -15.20 -15.92 -15.54
CA GLU A 205 -15.49 -16.41 -16.89
C GLU A 205 -16.95 -16.87 -16.97
N GLY A 206 -17.71 -16.35 -17.93
CA GLY A 206 -19.14 -16.63 -18.07
C GLY A 206 -20.06 -15.84 -17.12
N VAL A 207 -19.53 -15.13 -16.12
CA VAL A 207 -20.33 -14.30 -15.19
C VAL A 207 -20.67 -12.96 -15.85
N ARG A 208 -21.95 -12.78 -16.21
CA ARG A 208 -22.48 -11.55 -16.85
C ARG A 208 -22.85 -10.46 -15.83
N ALA A 209 -21.91 -10.11 -14.95
CA ALA A 209 -22.06 -8.99 -14.02
C ALA A 209 -21.56 -7.67 -14.63
N PRO A 210 -22.08 -6.50 -14.21
CA PRO A 210 -21.52 -5.21 -14.63
C PRO A 210 -20.03 -5.10 -14.28
N ILE A 211 -19.66 -5.52 -13.07
CA ILE A 211 -18.27 -5.74 -12.65
C ILE A 211 -18.18 -7.12 -11.98
N CYS A 212 -17.24 -7.95 -12.44
CA CYS A 212 -16.85 -9.17 -11.73
C CYS A 212 -15.36 -9.12 -11.38
N LEU A 213 -15.03 -9.43 -10.12
CA LEU A 213 -13.68 -9.38 -9.56
C LEU A 213 -13.27 -10.75 -9.00
N GLU A 214 -12.10 -11.23 -9.41
CA GLU A 214 -11.44 -12.37 -8.78
C GLU A 214 -10.43 -11.86 -7.75
N ARG A 215 -10.59 -12.25 -6.48
CA ARG A 215 -9.70 -11.79 -5.41
C ARG A 215 -8.42 -12.63 -5.40
N LYS A 216 -7.49 -12.31 -6.31
CA LYS A 216 -6.21 -13.00 -6.49
C LYS A 216 -5.05 -11.99 -6.49
N GLY A 217 -4.15 -12.09 -5.50
CA GLY A 217 -2.81 -11.49 -5.59
C GLY A 217 -2.60 -10.11 -4.96
N ASN A 218 -3.65 -9.36 -4.63
CA ASN A 218 -3.55 -8.10 -3.87
C ASN A 218 -3.75 -8.34 -2.35
N PRO A 219 -2.87 -7.85 -1.45
CA PRO A 219 -3.05 -7.98 0.00
C PRO A 219 -4.23 -7.14 0.55
N VAL A 220 -4.75 -6.20 -0.24
CA VAL A 220 -5.98 -5.47 0.09
C VAL A 220 -7.18 -6.37 -0.18
N GLU A 221 -7.75 -6.86 0.90
CA GLU A 221 -8.86 -7.81 0.85
C GLU A 221 -10.24 -7.13 0.70
N ASP A 222 -10.41 -5.94 1.23
CA ASP A 222 -11.69 -5.25 1.25
C ASP A 222 -11.98 -4.49 -0.06
N LEU A 223 -13.24 -4.55 -0.52
CA LEU A 223 -13.69 -3.91 -1.75
C LEU A 223 -13.53 -2.39 -1.73
N VAL A 224 -13.88 -1.73 -0.63
CA VAL A 224 -13.71 -0.27 -0.46
C VAL A 224 -12.24 0.10 -0.53
N GLY A 225 -11.38 -0.74 0.06
CA GLY A 225 -9.94 -0.60 -0.06
C GLY A 225 -9.44 -0.67 -1.52
N LEU A 226 -9.96 -1.61 -2.31
CA LEU A 226 -9.62 -1.71 -3.74
C LEU A 226 -10.16 -0.53 -4.55
N MET A 227 -11.36 -0.03 -4.23
CA MET A 227 -11.92 1.17 -4.84
C MET A 227 -11.05 2.40 -4.59
N GLU A 228 -10.56 2.57 -3.37
CA GLU A 228 -9.62 3.65 -3.02
C GLU A 228 -8.33 3.59 -3.85
N LEU A 229 -7.74 2.40 -3.99
CA LEU A 229 -6.55 2.22 -4.81
C LEU A 229 -6.82 2.50 -6.30
N SER A 230 -7.95 2.00 -6.81
CA SER A 230 -8.41 2.22 -8.18
C SER A 230 -8.61 3.71 -8.49
N ARG A 231 -9.16 4.45 -7.52
CA ARG A 231 -9.39 5.90 -7.60
C ARG A 231 -8.08 6.68 -7.68
N LEU A 232 -7.12 6.37 -6.81
CA LEU A 232 -5.83 7.07 -6.75
C LEU A 232 -4.94 6.78 -7.98
N SER A 233 -4.99 5.57 -8.52
CA SER A 233 -4.16 5.16 -9.67
C SER A 233 -4.86 5.28 -11.03
N TYR A 234 -6.13 5.71 -11.07
CA TYR A 234 -6.95 5.70 -12.28
C TYR A 234 -6.92 4.34 -13.01
N THR A 235 -6.88 3.24 -12.26
CA THR A 235 -6.79 1.88 -12.79
C THR A 235 -8.11 1.18 -12.55
N ASN A 236 -8.69 0.50 -13.55
CA ASN A 236 -9.95 -0.23 -13.37
C ASN A 236 -9.89 -1.21 -12.19
N LEU A 237 -11.02 -1.42 -11.51
CA LEU A 237 -11.10 -2.23 -10.29
C LEU A 237 -10.64 -3.68 -10.48
N ARG A 238 -10.96 -4.28 -11.63
CA ARG A 238 -10.48 -5.63 -11.98
C ARG A 238 -8.96 -5.69 -12.01
N GLU A 239 -8.33 -4.76 -12.71
CA GLU A 239 -6.87 -4.71 -12.79
C GLU A 239 -6.26 -4.40 -11.41
N THR A 240 -6.88 -3.51 -10.64
CA THR A 240 -6.46 -3.22 -9.25
C THR A 240 -6.49 -4.46 -8.35
N ALA A 241 -7.50 -5.33 -8.51
CA ALA A 241 -7.64 -6.57 -7.75
C ALA A 241 -6.62 -7.66 -8.16
N GLU A 242 -6.21 -7.68 -9.43
CA GLU A 242 -5.32 -8.71 -10.01
C GLU A 242 -3.83 -8.33 -9.96
N ARG A 243 -3.51 -7.03 -9.87
CA ARG A 243 -2.13 -6.53 -9.86
C ARG A 243 -1.55 -6.50 -8.44
N SER A 244 -0.22 -6.54 -8.36
CA SER A 244 0.48 -6.36 -7.08
C SER A 244 0.32 -4.92 -6.57
N ILE A 245 0.32 -4.76 -5.25
CA ILE A 245 0.19 -3.45 -4.60
C ILE A 245 1.26 -2.45 -5.06
N GLY A 246 2.48 -2.88 -5.35
CA GLY A 246 3.51 -1.97 -5.82
C GLY A 246 3.44 -1.65 -7.32
N HIS A 247 2.71 -2.45 -8.12
CA HIS A 247 2.33 -2.00 -9.47
C HIS A 247 1.39 -0.78 -9.36
N ILE A 248 0.41 -0.84 -8.47
CA ILE A 248 -0.50 0.29 -8.20
C ILE A 248 0.26 1.50 -7.68
N LEU A 249 1.21 1.31 -6.75
CA LEU A 249 2.10 2.39 -6.31
C LEU A 249 2.85 3.02 -7.49
N THR A 250 3.42 2.20 -8.38
CA THR A 250 4.15 2.70 -9.55
C THR A 250 3.23 3.46 -10.51
N GLU A 251 1.96 3.08 -10.66
CA GLU A 251 0.98 3.87 -11.44
C GLU A 251 0.78 5.26 -10.83
N ILE A 252 0.63 5.36 -9.50
CA ILE A 252 0.47 6.64 -8.80
C ILE A 252 1.71 7.53 -8.97
N GLU A 253 2.91 6.96 -8.75
CA GLU A 253 4.18 7.67 -8.94
C GLU A 253 4.38 8.11 -10.39
N ALA A 254 4.00 7.26 -11.35
CA ALA A 254 4.12 7.57 -12.76
C ALA A 254 3.12 8.65 -13.20
N LEU A 255 1.88 8.65 -12.69
CA LEU A 255 0.93 9.75 -12.92
C LEU A 255 1.50 11.09 -12.43
N GLU A 256 2.12 11.11 -11.25
CA GLU A 256 2.76 12.32 -10.73
C GLU A 256 3.97 12.75 -11.59
N ALA A 257 4.78 11.80 -12.05
CA ALA A 257 5.90 12.10 -12.95
C ALA A 257 5.41 12.74 -14.27
N ILE A 258 4.33 12.22 -14.85
CA ILE A 258 3.73 12.76 -16.07
C ILE A 258 3.22 14.18 -15.86
N LYS A 259 2.57 14.47 -14.73
CA LYS A 259 2.13 15.83 -14.37
C LYS A 259 3.31 16.80 -14.28
N ARG A 260 4.45 16.36 -13.76
CA ARG A 260 5.70 17.14 -13.63
C ARG A 260 6.56 17.19 -14.90
N LYS A 261 6.11 16.59 -16.02
CA LYS A 261 6.91 16.39 -17.24
C LYS A 261 8.25 15.69 -16.96
N MET A 262 8.25 14.76 -16.01
CA MET A 262 9.38 13.87 -15.70
C MET A 262 9.21 12.55 -16.44
N MET A 263 10.20 12.16 -17.23
CA MET A 263 10.15 10.93 -17.99
C MET A 263 10.19 9.72 -17.05
N VAL A 264 9.23 8.82 -17.20
CA VAL A 264 9.16 7.60 -16.38
C VAL A 264 10.29 6.65 -16.80
N PRO A 265 11.16 6.21 -15.87
CA PRO A 265 12.31 5.38 -16.20
C PRO A 265 11.91 4.13 -16.99
N PRO A 266 12.40 3.95 -18.23
CA PRO A 266 11.99 2.85 -19.10
C PRO A 266 12.49 1.49 -18.59
N PHE A 267 13.64 1.50 -17.91
CA PHE A 267 14.30 0.37 -17.26
C PHE A 267 14.99 0.87 -15.98
N ARG A 268 15.40 -0.05 -15.10
CA ARG A 268 16.15 0.25 -13.87
C ARG A 268 17.35 1.14 -14.16
N HIS A 269 17.54 2.19 -13.38
CA HIS A 269 18.84 2.86 -13.32
C HIS A 269 19.62 2.28 -12.13
N ARG A 270 20.68 1.52 -12.39
CA ARG A 270 21.63 1.07 -11.35
C ARG A 270 22.75 2.09 -11.25
N SER A 271 22.52 3.17 -10.52
CA SER A 271 23.56 4.09 -10.10
C SER A 271 24.10 3.66 -8.74
N GLU A 272 24.68 2.46 -8.64
CA GLU A 272 25.52 2.10 -7.50
C GLU A 272 26.93 2.58 -7.78
N LYS A 273 27.51 3.31 -6.82
CA LYS A 273 28.93 3.69 -6.86
C LYS A 273 29.78 2.48 -6.45
N TRP A 274 31.01 2.45 -6.90
CA TRP A 274 32.00 1.53 -6.34
C TRP A 274 32.16 1.81 -4.84
N ARG A 275 32.23 0.74 -4.05
CA ARG A 275 32.32 0.77 -2.59
C ARG A 275 33.42 -0.14 -2.09
N THR A 276 33.98 0.20 -0.93
CA THR A 276 34.85 -0.73 -0.20
C THR A 276 34.03 -1.81 0.51
N MET A 277 34.70 -2.85 1.00
CA MET A 277 34.03 -3.92 1.75
C MET A 277 33.42 -3.38 3.06
N GLU A 278 34.09 -2.43 3.71
CA GLU A 278 33.65 -1.79 4.95
C GLU A 278 32.36 -0.98 4.72
N GLU A 279 32.33 -0.15 3.67
CA GLU A 279 31.14 0.62 3.27
C GLU A 279 29.97 -0.30 2.94
N PHE A 280 30.24 -1.41 2.24
CA PHE A 280 29.23 -2.41 1.93
C PHE A 280 28.66 -3.05 3.20
N LEU A 281 29.50 -3.46 4.15
CA LEU A 281 29.06 -4.07 5.42
C LEU A 281 28.28 -3.10 6.32
N GLU A 282 28.58 -1.80 6.26
CA GLU A 282 27.83 -0.78 6.99
C GLU A 282 26.45 -0.51 6.37
N ALA A 283 26.38 -0.50 5.03
CA ALA A 283 25.18 -0.24 4.27
C ALA A 283 24.23 -1.45 4.16
N ASP A 284 24.77 -2.67 4.02
CA ASP A 284 24.02 -3.93 3.89
C ASP A 284 23.47 -4.39 5.25
N ASN A 285 22.56 -3.59 5.79
CA ASN A 285 21.88 -3.84 7.05
C ASN A 285 20.37 -3.62 6.89
N GLY A 286 19.61 -4.32 7.73
CA GLY A 286 18.18 -4.06 7.91
C GLY A 286 17.90 -3.03 9.01
N GLY A 287 16.61 -2.90 9.36
CA GLY A 287 16.19 -2.13 10.53
C GLY A 287 16.80 -2.65 11.84
N LEU A 288 16.83 -1.81 12.87
CA LEU A 288 17.46 -2.16 14.14
C LEU A 288 16.61 -3.18 14.92
N ILE A 289 17.18 -4.35 15.23
CA ILE A 289 16.50 -5.43 15.96
C ILE A 289 17.32 -5.83 17.18
N GLY A 290 16.68 -5.82 18.34
CA GLY A 290 17.27 -6.27 19.59
C GLY A 290 16.95 -7.73 19.84
N LEU A 291 17.87 -8.46 20.47
CA LEU A 291 17.52 -9.76 21.03
C LEU A 291 16.76 -9.52 22.35
N PRO A 292 15.49 -9.95 22.46
CA PRO A 292 14.73 -9.74 23.69
C PRO A 292 15.37 -10.51 24.83
N LYS A 293 15.35 -9.92 26.03
CA LYS A 293 15.78 -10.62 27.25
C LYS A 293 14.68 -11.60 27.65
N PRO A 294 14.92 -12.93 27.61
CA PRO A 294 13.90 -13.90 27.99
C PRO A 294 13.41 -13.67 29.41
N GLY A 295 12.12 -13.81 29.63
CA GLY A 295 11.52 -13.55 30.93
C GLY A 295 10.04 -13.23 30.84
N ILE A 296 9.45 -13.08 32.02
CA ILE A 296 8.07 -12.66 32.22
C ILE A 296 8.15 -11.23 32.77
N TYR A 297 7.44 -10.31 32.13
CA TYR A 297 7.42 -8.91 32.48
C TYR A 297 5.98 -8.48 32.70
N GLU A 298 5.70 -7.81 33.81
CA GLU A 298 4.40 -7.19 34.07
C GLU A 298 4.43 -5.71 33.70
N ASN A 299 3.28 -5.14 33.36
CA ASN A 299 3.13 -3.71 33.05
C ASN A 299 4.10 -3.21 31.96
N VAL A 300 4.13 -3.89 30.81
CA VAL A 300 4.99 -3.51 29.68
C VAL A 300 4.24 -2.54 28.77
N VAL A 301 4.89 -1.43 28.40
CA VAL A 301 4.38 -0.50 27.39
C VAL A 301 5.06 -0.79 26.06
N GLN A 302 4.26 -1.02 25.02
CA GLN A 302 4.73 -1.08 23.64
C GLN A 302 4.41 0.24 22.94
N LEU A 303 5.47 0.90 22.48
CA LEU A 303 5.39 2.05 21.60
C LEU A 303 5.75 1.64 20.18
N ASP A 304 5.10 2.25 19.20
CA ASP A 304 5.31 1.96 17.77
C ASP A 304 5.33 3.27 16.96
N PHE A 305 6.30 3.42 16.06
CA PHE A 305 6.37 4.61 15.20
C PHE A 305 5.27 4.57 14.14
N SER A 306 4.60 5.71 13.94
CA SER A 306 3.52 5.81 12.94
C SER A 306 4.09 5.82 11.52
N SER A 307 3.97 4.70 10.81
CA SER A 307 4.41 4.56 9.41
C SER A 307 5.90 4.91 9.23
N LEU A 308 6.78 4.36 10.07
CA LEU A 308 8.17 4.83 10.20
C LEU A 308 8.86 5.10 8.86
N TYR A 309 8.96 4.09 7.99
CA TYR A 309 9.68 4.23 6.72
C TYR A 309 9.02 5.22 5.73
N PRO A 310 7.72 5.14 5.41
CA PRO A 310 7.05 6.18 4.61
C PRO A 310 7.23 7.60 5.17
N SER A 311 7.15 7.74 6.50
CA SER A 311 7.35 9.03 7.17
C SER A 311 8.79 9.53 7.04
N ILE A 312 9.79 8.66 7.11
CA ILE A 312 11.20 9.00 6.85
C ILE A 312 11.36 9.48 5.40
N ILE A 313 10.80 8.74 4.44
CA ILE A 313 10.90 9.05 3.02
C ILE A 313 10.32 10.45 2.73
N ALA A 314 9.08 10.69 3.16
CA ALA A 314 8.36 11.93 2.94
C ALA A 314 8.99 13.14 3.66
N LYS A 315 9.55 12.93 4.85
CA LYS A 315 10.12 13.99 5.70
C LYS A 315 11.48 14.45 5.22
N PHE A 316 12.34 13.52 4.82
CA PHE A 316 13.74 13.81 4.48
C PHE A 316 13.96 13.93 2.98
N ASN A 317 12.91 14.07 2.17
CA ASN A 317 12.99 14.21 0.72
C ASN A 317 13.70 13.04 0.01
N ILE A 318 13.56 11.82 0.52
CA ILE A 318 14.30 10.67 -0.01
C ILE A 318 13.61 10.19 -1.29
N SER A 319 14.33 10.22 -2.40
CA SER A 319 13.86 9.74 -3.70
C SER A 319 15.06 9.35 -4.57
N PRO A 320 14.89 8.49 -5.58
CA PRO A 320 15.99 8.07 -6.44
C PRO A 320 16.81 9.21 -7.03
N GLU A 321 16.16 10.31 -7.39
CA GLU A 321 16.75 11.47 -8.04
C GLU A 321 17.28 12.54 -7.07
N THR A 322 16.99 12.42 -5.77
CA THR A 322 17.45 13.36 -4.75
C THR A 322 18.64 12.82 -3.96
N VAL A 323 18.73 11.49 -3.79
CA VAL A 323 19.81 10.85 -3.02
C VAL A 323 21.08 10.74 -3.85
N ASP A 324 22.21 11.21 -3.32
CA ASP A 324 23.51 11.25 -4.00
C ASP A 324 23.49 11.97 -5.36
N ARG A 325 22.60 12.97 -5.50
CA ARG A 325 22.44 13.74 -6.74
C ARG A 325 23.71 14.53 -7.07
N PRO A 326 24.32 14.35 -8.25
CA PRO A 326 25.48 15.14 -8.68
C PRO A 326 25.15 16.62 -8.80
N PHE A 327 26.13 17.47 -8.48
CA PHE A 327 26.04 18.93 -8.61
C PHE A 327 24.88 19.57 -7.83
N CYS A 328 24.44 18.95 -6.74
CA CYS A 328 23.47 19.56 -5.84
C CYS A 328 24.08 20.77 -5.12
N SER A 329 23.34 21.89 -5.09
CA SER A 329 23.78 23.10 -4.40
C SER A 329 23.39 23.13 -2.91
N ASN A 330 22.26 22.51 -2.56
CA ASN A 330 21.78 22.36 -1.19
C ASN A 330 21.66 20.87 -0.82
N GLU A 331 22.76 20.28 -0.40
CA GLU A 331 22.82 18.89 0.07
C GLU A 331 22.68 18.83 1.59
N SER A 332 21.81 17.93 2.06
CA SER A 332 21.60 17.65 3.48
C SER A 332 21.97 16.21 3.79
N PHE A 333 22.55 15.97 4.98
CA PHE A 333 22.78 14.63 5.51
C PHE A 333 21.85 14.42 6.71
N PRO A 334 20.66 13.81 6.52
CA PRO A 334 19.78 13.48 7.64
C PRO A 334 20.52 12.67 8.71
N PRO A 335 20.19 12.84 10.01
CA PRO A 335 20.88 12.11 11.07
C PRO A 335 20.88 10.60 10.84
N GLY A 336 22.09 10.03 10.82
CA GLY A 336 22.30 8.60 10.57
C GLY A 336 22.23 8.16 9.12
N SER A 337 21.95 9.06 8.17
CA SER A 337 21.99 8.75 6.74
C SER A 337 23.41 8.45 6.27
N LEU A 338 23.56 7.41 5.44
CA LEU A 338 24.82 7.09 4.75
C LEU A 338 25.00 7.90 3.45
N HIS A 339 23.95 8.56 2.99
CA HIS A 339 23.91 9.28 1.71
C HIS A 339 23.48 10.73 1.91
N GLY A 340 23.98 11.58 1.02
CA GLY A 340 23.53 12.96 0.89
C GLY A 340 22.15 13.00 0.22
N VAL A 341 21.29 13.91 0.65
CA VAL A 341 19.98 14.14 0.06
C VAL A 341 19.91 15.57 -0.44
N CYS A 342 19.70 15.71 -1.74
CA CYS A 342 19.55 17.00 -2.39
C CYS A 342 18.19 17.63 -2.09
N LEU A 343 18.21 18.92 -1.75
CA LEU A 343 17.03 19.71 -1.41
C LEU A 343 16.71 20.78 -2.46
N ASP A 344 17.47 20.85 -3.57
CA ASP A 344 17.22 21.77 -4.68
C ASP A 344 15.88 21.52 -5.39
N SER A 345 15.35 20.30 -5.27
CA SER A 345 14.06 19.92 -5.84
C SER A 345 13.35 18.91 -4.96
N GLU A 346 12.03 18.95 -4.98
CA GLU A 346 11.20 17.94 -4.32
C GLU A 346 11.27 16.60 -5.06
N GLY A 347 11.61 15.54 -4.33
CA GLY A 347 11.63 14.18 -4.85
C GLY A 347 10.23 13.63 -5.11
N LEU A 348 10.07 12.94 -6.24
CA LEU A 348 8.84 12.35 -6.75
C LEU A 348 8.26 11.30 -5.81
N VAL A 349 9.08 10.33 -5.37
CA VAL A 349 8.61 9.27 -4.46
C VAL A 349 8.27 9.87 -3.09
N SER A 350 9.10 10.82 -2.64
CA SER A 350 8.89 11.55 -1.38
C SER A 350 7.58 12.35 -1.39
N SER A 351 7.27 13.07 -2.47
CA SER A 351 6.05 13.86 -2.56
C SER A 351 4.79 12.99 -2.59
N VAL A 352 4.80 11.92 -3.38
CA VAL A 352 3.69 10.95 -3.43
C VAL A 352 3.47 10.33 -2.05
N LEU A 353 4.53 9.91 -1.35
CA LEU A 353 4.39 9.35 -0.02
C LEU A 353 3.96 10.37 1.02
N ARG A 354 4.34 11.65 0.88
CA ARG A 354 3.86 12.72 1.76
C ARG A 354 2.34 12.85 1.68
N GLU A 355 1.80 12.85 0.46
CA GLU A 355 0.35 12.90 0.24
C GLU A 355 -0.35 11.65 0.77
N LEU A 356 0.19 10.45 0.52
CA LEU A 356 -0.38 9.21 1.02
C LEU A 356 -0.35 9.12 2.57
N VAL A 357 0.73 9.59 3.21
CA VAL A 357 0.82 9.70 4.68
C VAL A 357 -0.23 10.66 5.21
N ALA A 358 -0.29 11.89 4.67
CA ALA A 358 -1.23 12.91 5.11
C ALA A 358 -2.68 12.45 4.93
N ARG A 359 -2.98 11.81 3.80
CA ARG A 359 -4.28 11.22 3.50
C ARG A 359 -4.67 10.12 4.49
N ARG A 360 -3.75 9.20 4.79
CA ARG A 360 -3.98 8.12 5.76
C ARG A 360 -4.27 8.67 7.15
N GLU A 361 -3.54 9.69 7.60
CA GLU A 361 -3.76 10.32 8.91
C GLU A 361 -5.13 11.00 8.99
N ARG A 362 -5.55 11.71 7.93
CA ARG A 362 -6.89 12.31 7.87
C ARG A 362 -8.00 11.24 7.91
N LEU A 363 -7.88 10.16 7.14
CA LEU A 363 -8.87 9.06 7.13
C LEU A 363 -8.99 8.40 8.50
N LYS A 364 -7.86 8.24 9.18
CA LYS A 364 -7.82 7.68 10.53
C LYS A 364 -8.50 8.57 11.57
N ALA A 365 -8.46 9.90 11.39
CA ALA A 365 -9.07 10.85 12.31
C ALA A 365 -10.61 10.84 12.22
N GLU A 366 -11.17 10.68 11.03
CA GLU A 366 -12.63 10.58 10.82
C GLU A 366 -13.21 9.24 11.30
N GLY A 367 -12.47 8.14 11.11
CA GLY A 367 -12.74 6.87 11.80
C GLY A 367 -14.01 6.09 11.41
N ASN A 368 -14.80 6.57 10.44
CA ASN A 368 -16.01 5.88 9.98
C ASN A 368 -15.71 4.55 9.26
N TRP A 369 -16.76 3.76 8.99
CA TRP A 369 -16.64 2.41 8.43
C TRP A 369 -15.90 2.39 7.07
N LEU A 370 -16.20 3.34 6.18
CA LEU A 370 -15.54 3.49 4.88
C LEU A 370 -14.07 3.86 5.05
N ASN A 371 -13.80 4.92 5.81
CA ASN A 371 -12.46 5.45 6.01
C ASN A 371 -11.53 4.46 6.70
N SER A 372 -12.05 3.64 7.61
CA SER A 372 -11.27 2.56 8.24
C SER A 372 -10.74 1.53 7.23
N ARG A 373 -11.44 1.30 6.11
CA ARG A 373 -11.03 0.37 5.05
C ARG A 373 -10.06 1.01 4.06
N ARG A 374 -10.31 2.27 3.73
CA ARG A 374 -9.43 3.09 2.89
C ARG A 374 -8.08 3.29 3.58
N GLU A 375 -8.07 3.60 4.88
CA GLU A 375 -6.87 3.69 5.72
C GLU A 375 -6.05 2.39 5.68
N LYS A 376 -6.71 1.22 5.76
CA LYS A 376 -6.04 -0.09 5.66
C LYS A 376 -5.41 -0.33 4.28
N ALA A 377 -6.08 0.09 3.20
CA ALA A 377 -5.52 0.00 1.86
C ALA A 377 -4.28 0.89 1.69
N LEU A 378 -4.34 2.12 2.21
CA LEU A 378 -3.19 3.02 2.25
C LEU A 378 -2.06 2.47 3.13
N LYS A 379 -2.37 1.81 4.24
CA LYS A 379 -1.36 1.11 5.04
C LYS A 379 -0.60 0.08 4.18
N TRP A 380 -1.30 -0.71 3.37
CA TRP A 380 -0.67 -1.70 2.49
C TRP A 380 0.20 -1.07 1.40
N ILE A 381 -0.27 0.00 0.75
CA ILE A 381 0.54 0.69 -0.27
C ILE A 381 1.80 1.32 0.34
N MET A 382 1.68 1.88 1.55
CA MET A 382 2.79 2.47 2.28
C MET A 382 3.79 1.41 2.76
N VAL A 383 3.34 0.25 3.25
CA VAL A 383 4.23 -0.87 3.59
C VAL A 383 5.00 -1.35 2.36
N ALA A 384 4.35 -1.41 1.20
CA ALA A 384 4.98 -1.80 -0.05
C ALA A 384 6.02 -0.78 -0.54
N SER A 385 5.81 0.52 -0.30
CA SER A 385 6.66 1.60 -0.81
C SER A 385 8.14 1.46 -0.43
N PHE A 386 8.44 1.15 0.83
CA PHE A 386 9.81 0.93 1.28
C PHE A 386 10.45 -0.27 0.57
N GLY A 387 9.73 -1.40 0.52
CA GLY A 387 10.22 -2.59 -0.18
C GLY A 387 10.44 -2.32 -1.67
N TYR A 388 9.58 -1.51 -2.28
CA TYR A 388 9.69 -1.11 -3.69
C TYR A 388 10.83 -0.13 -3.96
N LEU A 389 11.25 0.66 -2.98
CA LEU A 389 12.42 1.53 -3.10
C LEU A 389 13.70 0.71 -3.34
N GLY A 390 13.85 -0.43 -2.65
CA GLY A 390 14.95 -1.38 -2.85
C GLY A 390 14.66 -2.51 -3.85
N TYR A 391 13.43 -2.60 -4.38
CA TYR A 391 13.04 -3.70 -5.25
C TYR A 391 13.70 -3.58 -6.62
N ARG A 392 14.39 -4.65 -7.02
CA ARG A 392 15.13 -4.69 -8.27
C ARG A 392 14.26 -4.25 -9.46
N ASN A 393 12.97 -4.59 -9.58
CA ASN A 393 12.16 -4.23 -10.76
C ASN A 393 11.35 -2.92 -10.60
N SER A 394 11.55 -2.15 -9.54
CA SER A 394 10.87 -0.86 -9.39
C SER A 394 11.41 0.17 -10.38
N ARG A 395 10.52 0.98 -10.98
CA ARG A 395 10.91 2.06 -11.91
C ARG A 395 11.52 3.25 -11.17
N PHE A 396 10.96 3.56 -10.01
CA PHE A 396 11.41 4.62 -9.11
C PHE A 396 12.14 4.02 -7.89
N GLY A 397 12.87 2.92 -8.10
CA GLY A 397 13.71 2.29 -7.07
C GLY A 397 15.13 2.87 -7.06
N SER A 398 15.73 2.93 -5.88
CA SER A 398 17.14 3.28 -5.67
C SER A 398 17.67 2.59 -4.41
N LEU A 399 18.78 1.87 -4.55
CA LEU A 399 19.43 1.20 -3.41
C LEU A 399 19.93 2.23 -2.39
N ALA A 400 20.56 3.32 -2.84
CA ALA A 400 21.02 4.40 -1.97
C ALA A 400 19.84 5.03 -1.19
N ALA A 401 18.70 5.21 -1.84
CA ALA A 401 17.50 5.70 -1.18
C ALA A 401 16.96 4.70 -0.14
N TYR A 402 16.95 3.40 -0.46
CA TYR A 402 16.60 2.34 0.49
C TYR A 402 17.53 2.32 1.71
N GLU A 403 18.85 2.36 1.49
CA GLU A 403 19.88 2.40 2.55
C GLU A 403 19.77 3.65 3.42
N SER A 404 19.46 4.81 2.82
CA SER A 404 19.17 6.05 3.55
C SER A 404 18.02 5.86 4.54
N VAL A 405 16.89 5.27 4.09
CA VAL A 405 15.73 5.02 4.97
C VAL A 405 16.10 4.10 6.12
N VAL A 406 16.81 3.00 5.83
CA VAL A 406 17.20 2.03 6.87
C VAL A 406 18.17 2.66 7.86
N SER A 407 19.21 3.34 7.40
CA SER A 407 20.23 3.95 8.25
C SER A 407 19.64 5.03 9.18
N ILE A 408 18.79 5.92 8.65
CA ILE A 408 18.03 6.91 9.43
C ILE A 408 17.10 6.23 10.44
N SER A 409 16.43 5.12 10.06
CA SER A 409 15.55 4.39 10.99
C SER A 409 16.30 3.80 12.19
N ARG A 410 17.53 3.31 11.98
CA ARG A 410 18.39 2.80 13.07
C ARG A 410 18.74 3.93 14.03
N GLU A 411 19.06 5.11 13.50
CA GLU A 411 19.35 6.29 14.32
C GLU A 411 18.12 6.77 15.11
N ILE A 412 16.94 6.82 14.48
CA ILE A 412 15.68 7.13 15.18
C ILE A 412 15.44 6.15 16.34
N MET A 413 15.59 4.85 16.10
CA MET A 413 15.41 3.84 17.16
C MET A 413 16.47 3.96 18.27
N ARG A 414 17.74 4.25 17.93
CA ARG A 414 18.79 4.52 18.94
C ARG A 414 18.43 5.69 19.84
N ARG A 415 18.00 6.82 19.26
CA ARG A 415 17.55 7.99 20.03
C ARG A 415 16.34 7.67 20.91
N ALA A 416 15.38 6.91 20.41
CA ALA A 416 14.22 6.49 21.19
C ALA A 416 14.62 5.60 22.39
N ILE A 417 15.56 4.67 22.17
CA ILE A 417 16.13 3.82 23.23
C ILE A 417 16.84 4.66 24.28
N MET A 418 17.75 5.56 23.87
CA MET A 418 18.50 6.44 24.78
C MET A 418 17.55 7.30 25.61
N THR A 419 16.61 7.97 24.95
CA THR A 419 15.58 8.80 25.60
C THR A 419 14.79 8.00 26.64
N SER A 420 14.39 6.77 26.29
CA SER A 420 13.65 5.90 27.21
C SER A 420 14.48 5.52 28.45
N VAL A 421 15.77 5.23 28.27
CA VAL A 421 16.69 4.90 29.36
C VAL A 421 16.93 6.11 30.26
N GLU A 422 17.15 7.30 29.70
CA GLU A 422 17.32 8.56 30.43
C GLU A 422 16.09 8.88 31.30
N MET A 423 14.89 8.55 30.82
CA MET A 423 13.63 8.68 31.58
C MET A 423 13.36 7.53 32.56
N GLY A 424 14.37 6.68 32.81
CA GLY A 424 14.34 5.61 33.79
C GLY A 424 13.56 4.36 33.36
N TYR A 425 13.27 4.19 32.07
CA TYR A 425 12.70 2.94 31.55
C TYR A 425 13.80 1.96 31.18
N ARG A 426 13.51 0.67 31.37
CA ARG A 426 14.31 -0.41 30.79
C ARG A 426 13.71 -0.82 29.46
N VAL A 427 14.52 -0.78 28.41
CA VAL A 427 14.19 -1.36 27.11
C VAL A 427 14.40 -2.87 27.18
N ILE A 428 13.30 -3.64 27.14
CA ILE A 428 13.35 -5.11 27.24
C ILE A 428 13.38 -5.78 25.87
N HIS A 429 12.89 -5.08 24.84
CA HIS A 429 12.93 -5.48 23.44
C HIS A 429 12.73 -4.28 22.50
N PHE A 430 13.21 -4.38 21.27
CA PHE A 430 12.89 -3.48 20.16
C PHE A 430 13.02 -4.23 18.84
N ILE A 431 12.15 -3.90 17.89
CA ILE A 431 12.13 -4.50 16.56
C ILE A 431 11.68 -3.46 15.54
N VAL A 432 12.64 -2.97 14.75
CA VAL A 432 12.43 -2.00 13.67
C VAL A 432 11.79 -0.70 14.16
N ASP A 433 10.46 -0.61 14.15
CA ASP A 433 9.64 0.54 14.51
C ASP A 433 8.97 0.42 15.88
N SER A 434 9.05 -0.76 16.52
CA SER A 434 8.42 -1.05 17.81
C SER A 434 9.44 -1.12 18.96
N LEU A 435 9.07 -0.55 20.11
CA LEU A 435 9.86 -0.46 21.34
C LEU A 435 9.07 -0.98 22.54
N PHE A 436 9.66 -1.90 23.32
CA PHE A 436 9.04 -2.50 24.51
C PHE A 436 9.75 -2.02 25.76
N LEU A 437 8.98 -1.34 26.62
CA LEU A 437 9.47 -0.60 27.77
C LEU A 437 8.88 -1.14 29.07
N TRP A 438 9.71 -1.17 30.09
CA TRP A 438 9.35 -1.71 31.39
C TRP A 438 10.03 -0.91 32.51
N LYS A 439 9.33 -0.73 33.63
CA LYS A 439 9.88 -0.17 34.88
C LYS A 439 9.74 -1.21 35.98
N HIS A 440 10.85 -1.55 36.63
CA HIS A 440 10.84 -2.57 37.68
C HIS A 440 10.09 -2.08 38.91
N GLY A 441 9.11 -2.86 39.39
CA GLY A 441 8.38 -2.60 40.64
C GLY A 441 7.55 -1.31 40.64
N ARG A 442 7.30 -0.70 39.48
CA ARG A 442 6.47 0.50 39.34
C ARG A 442 5.43 0.29 38.27
N GLU A 443 4.20 0.69 38.57
CA GLU A 443 3.19 0.85 37.54
C GLU A 443 3.58 2.02 36.64
N ILE A 444 3.26 1.90 35.34
CA ILE A 444 3.44 2.97 34.37
C ILE A 444 2.06 3.56 34.12
N TYR A 445 1.87 4.82 34.51
CA TYR A 445 0.60 5.53 34.35
C TYR A 445 0.54 6.20 32.97
N GLU A 446 -0.67 6.55 32.53
CA GLU A 446 -0.87 7.20 31.24
C GLU A 446 -0.12 8.53 31.11
N THR A 447 0.02 9.28 32.21
CA THR A 447 0.79 10.53 32.27
C THR A 447 2.27 10.31 31.98
N ASP A 448 2.86 9.24 32.54
CA ASP A 448 4.26 8.88 32.30
C ASP A 448 4.48 8.53 30.82
N ILE A 449 3.52 7.79 30.23
CA ILE A 449 3.56 7.40 28.82
C ILE A 449 3.45 8.63 27.91
N ALA A 450 2.56 9.57 28.23
CA ALA A 450 2.39 10.80 27.47
C ALA A 450 3.67 11.65 27.46
N GLU A 451 4.31 11.81 28.63
CA GLU A 451 5.58 12.55 28.74
C GLU A 451 6.70 11.86 27.96
N LEU A 452 6.85 10.54 28.11
CA LEU A 452 7.82 9.74 27.39
C LEU A 452 7.64 9.87 25.87
N ARG A 453 6.40 9.74 25.38
CA ARG A 453 6.11 9.91 23.95
C ARG A 453 6.51 11.28 23.48
N LYS A 454 6.08 12.35 24.18
CA LYS A 454 6.41 13.73 23.83
C LYS A 454 7.93 13.94 23.74
N LYS A 455 8.70 13.37 24.68
CA LYS A 455 10.17 13.47 24.66
C LYS A 455 10.78 12.68 23.50
N ILE A 456 10.35 11.45 23.24
CA ILE A 456 10.81 10.66 22.08
C ILE A 456 10.49 11.38 20.76
N GLU A 457 9.28 11.91 20.60
CA GLU A 457 8.88 12.65 19.40
C GLU A 457 9.72 13.92 19.21
N MET A 458 10.09 14.59 20.30
CA MET A 458 10.95 15.78 20.27
C MET A 458 12.37 15.45 19.81
N GLU A 459 12.96 14.36 20.29
CA GLU A 459 14.35 13.95 19.99
C GLU A 459 14.49 13.28 18.62
N THR A 460 13.50 12.49 18.22
CA THR A 460 13.48 11.77 16.95
C THR A 460 12.85 12.56 15.81
N LYS A 461 12.02 13.56 16.15
CA LYS A 461 11.14 14.27 15.21
C LYS A 461 10.15 13.36 14.49
N MET A 462 9.84 12.18 15.04
CA MET A 462 8.94 11.20 14.44
C MET A 462 7.79 10.88 15.38
N ARG A 463 6.57 10.79 14.85
CA ARG A 463 5.38 10.46 15.64
C ARG A 463 5.45 9.02 16.15
N ILE A 464 5.16 8.83 17.43
CA ILE A 464 5.13 7.51 18.08
C ILE A 464 3.81 7.34 18.84
N LYS A 465 3.20 6.18 18.73
CA LYS A 465 1.92 5.84 19.37
C LYS A 465 2.10 4.73 20.40
N VAL A 466 1.17 4.66 21.34
CA VAL A 466 1.00 3.47 22.17
C VAL A 466 0.31 2.42 21.29
N GLU A 467 0.96 1.28 21.10
CA GLU A 467 0.36 0.15 20.39
C GLU A 467 -0.37 -0.77 21.37
N ALA A 468 0.22 -1.02 22.54
CA ALA A 468 -0.37 -1.85 23.57
C ALA A 468 0.23 -1.55 24.95
N ILE A 469 -0.56 -1.75 25.99
CA ILE A 469 -0.09 -1.84 27.38
C ILE A 469 -0.41 -3.26 27.87
N TYR A 470 0.61 -4.00 28.28
CA TYR A 470 0.50 -5.39 28.71
C TYR A 470 0.37 -5.50 30.22
N SER A 471 -0.63 -6.26 30.68
CA SER A 471 -0.67 -6.74 32.07
C SER A 471 0.53 -7.64 32.34
N PHE A 472 0.81 -8.55 31.40
CA PHE A 472 2.06 -9.30 31.35
C PHE A 472 2.45 -9.63 29.91
N LEU A 473 3.75 -9.79 29.69
CA LEU A 473 4.37 -10.11 28.43
C LEU A 473 5.52 -11.09 28.66
N ILE A 474 5.62 -12.11 27.83
CA ILE A 474 6.62 -13.16 27.94
C ILE A 474 7.45 -13.21 26.67
N PHE A 475 8.76 -13.15 26.87
CA PHE A 475 9.74 -13.44 25.82
C PHE A 475 10.30 -14.85 26.06
N PRO A 476 9.99 -15.83 25.20
CA PRO A 476 10.46 -17.20 25.36
C PRO A 476 11.96 -17.31 25.11
N MET A 477 12.63 -18.22 25.82
CA MET A 477 13.99 -18.64 25.49
C MET A 477 14.02 -19.37 24.14
N THR A 478 15.07 -19.17 23.37
CA THR A 478 15.35 -20.00 22.18
C THR A 478 15.82 -21.39 22.56
N ALA A 479 15.64 -22.36 21.66
CA ALA A 479 16.13 -23.73 21.83
C ALA A 479 17.67 -23.80 21.92
N THR A 480 18.36 -22.90 21.23
CA THR A 480 19.79 -22.64 21.39
C THR A 480 20.01 -21.85 22.68
N LYS A 481 20.52 -22.53 23.70
CA LYS A 481 20.95 -21.90 24.96
C LYS A 481 22.01 -20.84 24.64
N ASN A 482 21.92 -19.67 25.27
CA ASN A 482 22.89 -18.54 25.22
C ASN A 482 22.74 -17.47 24.12
N ILE A 483 21.69 -17.46 23.29
CA ILE A 483 21.51 -16.42 22.24
C ILE A 483 20.36 -15.43 22.56
N GLY A 484 19.74 -15.51 23.75
CA GLY A 484 18.61 -14.64 24.13
C GLY A 484 17.26 -15.18 23.64
N GLY A 485 16.26 -14.31 23.53
CA GLY A 485 14.94 -14.68 22.98
C GLY A 485 14.88 -14.50 21.47
N ALA A 486 13.87 -15.09 20.82
CA ALA A 486 13.66 -14.88 19.39
C ALA A 486 12.99 -13.51 19.14
N PRO A 487 13.56 -12.62 18.30
CA PRO A 487 13.06 -11.24 18.15
C PRO A 487 11.58 -11.09 17.77
N ASN A 488 11.06 -12.05 17.00
CA ASN A 488 9.69 -12.01 16.49
C ASN A 488 8.73 -12.90 17.30
N ARG A 489 9.12 -13.38 18.50
CA ARG A 489 8.31 -14.25 19.33
C ARG A 489 8.06 -13.64 20.70
N TYR A 490 6.79 -13.40 21.01
CA TYR A 490 6.34 -13.00 22.33
C TYR A 490 4.86 -13.31 22.49
N TYR A 491 4.41 -13.43 23.73
CA TYR A 491 3.02 -13.70 24.07
C TYR A 491 2.65 -12.96 25.35
N GLY A 492 1.42 -12.46 25.43
CA GLY A 492 0.96 -11.69 26.57
C GLY A 492 -0.51 -11.35 26.52
N ILE A 493 -1.00 -10.72 27.58
CA ILE A 493 -2.35 -10.17 27.65
C ILE A 493 -2.24 -8.67 27.92
N THR A 494 -2.96 -7.89 27.12
CA THR A 494 -3.07 -6.44 27.30
C THR A 494 -3.86 -6.08 28.56
N LYS A 495 -3.74 -4.85 29.07
CA LYS A 495 -4.60 -4.35 30.17
C LYS A 495 -6.09 -4.37 29.82
N GLU A 496 -6.41 -4.41 28.52
CA GLU A 496 -7.77 -4.54 27.97
C GLU A 496 -8.25 -6.01 27.89
N GLY A 497 -7.43 -6.99 28.30
CA GLY A 497 -7.78 -8.41 28.28
C GLY A 497 -7.56 -9.11 26.93
N LYS A 498 -7.00 -8.41 25.93
CA LYS A 498 -6.69 -8.98 24.61
C LYS A 498 -5.45 -9.86 24.65
N ILE A 499 -5.57 -11.10 24.16
CA ILE A 499 -4.45 -12.02 23.96
C ILE A 499 -3.64 -11.61 22.72
N VAL A 500 -2.33 -11.48 22.88
CA VAL A 500 -1.37 -11.21 21.79
C VAL A 500 -0.38 -12.36 21.72
N ILE A 501 -0.21 -12.94 20.52
CA ILE A 501 0.77 -14.00 20.26
C ILE A 501 1.48 -13.67 18.95
N LYS A 502 2.80 -13.49 18.98
CA LYS A 502 3.62 -13.25 17.79
C LYS A 502 4.62 -14.38 17.55
N GLY A 503 4.89 -14.64 16.27
CA GLY A 503 5.88 -15.63 15.82
C GLY A 503 5.45 -17.10 15.97
N VAL A 504 4.18 -17.34 16.27
CA VAL A 504 3.53 -18.66 16.27
C VAL A 504 2.24 -18.57 15.49
N LYS A 505 2.01 -19.52 14.58
CA LYS A 505 0.73 -19.61 13.87
C LYS A 505 -0.33 -20.20 14.82
N CYS A 506 -1.08 -19.35 15.50
CA CYS A 506 -2.23 -19.74 16.31
C CYS A 506 -3.42 -18.77 16.11
N PRO A 507 -3.98 -18.73 14.88
CA PRO A 507 -4.99 -17.73 14.50
C PRO A 507 -6.32 -17.86 15.25
N GLU A 508 -6.63 -19.03 15.80
CA GLU A 508 -7.91 -19.28 16.50
C GLU A 508 -8.05 -18.50 17.81
N ILE A 509 -6.95 -18.02 18.40
CA ILE A 509 -6.94 -17.37 19.72
C ILE A 509 -6.32 -15.98 19.72
N GLU A 510 -5.58 -15.60 18.68
CA GLU A 510 -4.97 -14.28 18.61
C GLU A 510 -6.07 -13.21 18.53
N GLY A 511 -6.04 -12.23 19.43
CA GLY A 511 -7.01 -11.15 19.47
C GLY A 511 -8.29 -11.43 20.25
N ILE A 512 -8.47 -12.63 20.82
CA ILE A 512 -9.58 -12.91 21.75
C ILE A 512 -9.48 -12.01 22.97
N LEU A 513 -10.63 -11.43 23.36
CA LEU A 513 -10.81 -10.69 24.60
C LEU A 513 -11.23 -11.63 25.72
N ILE A 514 -10.48 -11.61 26.83
CA ILE A 514 -10.79 -12.40 28.02
C ILE A 514 -11.58 -11.53 29.00
N PRO A 515 -12.75 -11.99 29.50
CA PRO A 515 -13.49 -11.27 30.53
C PRO A 515 -12.64 -11.04 31.78
N ARG A 516 -12.80 -9.87 32.40
CA ARG A 516 -12.13 -9.54 33.66
C ARG A 516 -12.37 -10.61 34.71
N GLY A 517 -11.29 -11.06 35.36
CA GLY A 517 -11.31 -12.08 36.41
C GLY A 517 -11.14 -13.52 35.93
N LYS A 518 -11.13 -13.77 34.61
CA LYS A 518 -10.92 -15.10 34.00
C LYS A 518 -9.54 -15.28 33.37
N GLU A 519 -8.61 -14.36 33.58
CA GLU A 519 -7.29 -14.36 32.94
C GLU A 519 -6.35 -15.40 33.55
N LYS A 520 -6.48 -15.69 34.85
CA LYS A 520 -5.53 -16.49 35.63
C LYS A 520 -5.18 -17.86 35.01
N PRO A 521 -6.13 -18.71 34.57
CA PRO A 521 -5.81 -20.00 33.97
C PRO A 521 -5.01 -19.88 32.65
N ILE A 522 -5.28 -18.81 31.89
CA ILE A 522 -4.58 -18.54 30.61
C ILE A 522 -3.16 -18.06 30.90
N ILE A 523 -2.99 -17.20 31.90
CA ILE A 523 -1.68 -16.73 32.37
C ILE A 523 -0.83 -17.92 32.81
N GLU A 524 -1.36 -18.79 33.67
CA GLU A 524 -0.66 -19.99 34.17
C GLU A 524 -0.27 -20.93 33.02
N LEU A 525 -1.14 -21.09 32.03
CA LEU A 525 -0.86 -21.92 30.84
C LEU A 525 0.24 -21.32 29.95
N LEU A 526 0.23 -19.99 29.77
CA LEU A 526 1.26 -19.26 29.01
C LEU A 526 2.62 -19.28 29.72
N ILE A 527 2.63 -19.21 31.06
CA ILE A 527 3.85 -19.29 31.88
C ILE A 527 4.45 -20.70 31.86
N SER A 528 3.61 -21.73 32.01
CA SER A 528 4.07 -23.12 32.12
C SER A 528 4.68 -23.68 30.82
N ASN A 529 4.37 -23.08 29.67
CA ASN A 529 4.82 -23.56 28.37
C ASN A 529 6.05 -22.81 27.85
N LYS A 530 7.18 -23.51 27.78
CA LYS A 530 8.42 -23.03 27.15
C LYS A 530 8.39 -23.08 25.61
N HIS A 531 7.41 -23.77 25.01
CA HIS A 531 7.37 -24.01 23.56
C HIS A 531 6.15 -23.36 22.87
N PRO A 532 6.36 -22.25 22.14
CA PRO A 532 5.28 -21.43 21.56
C PRO A 532 4.29 -22.20 20.66
N ARG A 533 4.74 -23.20 19.88
CA ARG A 533 3.85 -23.99 19.00
C ARG A 533 2.92 -24.97 19.73
N LYS A 534 3.27 -25.40 20.94
CA LYS A 534 2.47 -26.39 21.70
C LYS A 534 1.30 -25.75 22.45
N LEU A 535 1.32 -24.42 22.56
CA LEU A 535 0.34 -23.63 23.30
C LEU A 535 -1.04 -23.59 22.61
N CYS A 536 -1.10 -23.70 21.28
CA CYS A 536 -2.33 -23.41 20.54
C CYS A 536 -3.52 -24.34 20.91
N PRO A 537 -3.38 -25.68 20.92
CA PRO A 537 -4.50 -26.56 21.25
C PRO A 537 -4.96 -26.42 22.70
N GLN A 538 -4.03 -26.24 23.63
CA GLN A 538 -4.32 -26.10 25.06
C GLN A 538 -5.01 -24.76 25.36
N LEU A 539 -4.53 -23.67 24.76
CA LEU A 539 -5.16 -22.35 24.90
C LEU A 539 -6.57 -22.35 24.31
N SER A 540 -6.75 -22.95 23.12
CA SER A 540 -8.07 -23.07 22.49
C SER A 540 -9.04 -23.84 23.39
N PHE A 541 -8.60 -24.94 24.00
CA PHE A 541 -9.40 -25.70 24.96
C PHE A 541 -9.76 -24.90 26.22
N VAL A 542 -8.80 -24.22 26.84
CA VAL A 542 -9.04 -23.41 28.05
C VAL A 542 -9.97 -22.24 27.76
N ILE A 543 -9.76 -21.52 26.66
CA ILE A 543 -10.60 -20.38 26.28
C ILE A 543 -12.04 -20.83 26.01
N ARG A 544 -12.27 -21.97 25.34
CA ARG A 544 -13.62 -22.53 25.11
C ARG A 544 -14.37 -22.93 26.38
N ASN A 545 -13.65 -23.21 27.47
CA ASN A 545 -14.27 -23.53 28.75
C ASN A 545 -14.46 -22.29 29.64
N LEU A 546 -13.81 -21.16 29.30
CA LEU A 546 -13.90 -19.90 30.03
C LEU A 546 -14.93 -18.94 29.45
N LEU A 547 -15.09 -18.95 28.11
CA LEU A 547 -16.14 -18.25 27.36
C LEU A 547 -17.38 -19.13 27.28
#